data_AF-A0A662KUW7-F1
#
_entry.id   AF-A0A662KUW7-F1
#
_cell.length_a   1.000
_cell.length_b   1.000
_cell.length_c   1.000
_cell.angle_alpha   90.00
_cell.angle_beta   90.00
_cell.angle_gamma   90.00
#
_symmetry.space_group_name_H-M   'P 1'
#
loop_
_entity.id
_entity.type
_entity.pdbx_description
1 polymer ?
#
loop_
_entity_poly.entity_id
_entity_poly.type
_entity_poly.pdbx_seq_one_letter_code
_entity_poly.pdbx_strand_id
1 'polypeptide(L)'
;NPSNIEEIIKDVDLVLDAVDNMETRFLINDACIKNNIAWIYGAVIATEGMTMNILPGKTACFRCLIRKIPPPGALPTCDTAGVLNTAVNVIASLQATEAIKILVGGEIRKEAIHVDVWKATWTSIKVQKQKNCIACGRKIFEFLDAKKQADVTILCGRNAVQINPNIKSKISFEDLYDRLKKVVDEVLYNEYMLRFKVEDYEFVVFEDGRVIIKGVGDAAIARSLYAKYIGI
;
A
#
# COMPACT_ATOMS: atom_id res chain seq x y z
N ASN A 1 -11.35 4.00 -4.95
CA ASN A 1 -12.00 2.66 -5.00
C ASN A 1 -12.06 2.23 -6.46
N PRO A 2 -12.06 0.92 -6.80
CA PRO A 2 -12.19 0.50 -8.21
C PRO A 2 -13.39 1.10 -8.95
N SER A 3 -14.50 1.37 -8.24
CA SER A 3 -15.72 1.96 -8.81
C SER A 3 -15.58 3.41 -9.31
N ASN A 4 -14.61 4.18 -8.82
CA ASN A 4 -14.52 5.61 -9.11
C ASN A 4 -13.14 6.09 -9.60
N ILE A 5 -12.10 5.25 -9.52
CA ILE A 5 -10.74 5.72 -9.86
C ILE A 5 -10.62 6.13 -11.33
N GLU A 6 -11.28 5.44 -12.25
CA GLU A 6 -11.21 5.78 -13.68
C GLU A 6 -11.86 7.13 -13.99
N GLU A 7 -12.89 7.50 -13.23
CA GLU A 7 -13.52 8.83 -13.32
C GLU A 7 -12.59 9.91 -12.76
N ILE A 8 -11.96 9.65 -11.61
CA ILE A 8 -11.02 10.59 -10.96
C ILE A 8 -9.82 10.92 -11.86
N ILE A 9 -9.33 9.96 -12.65
CA ILE A 9 -8.13 10.14 -13.49
C ILE A 9 -8.45 10.48 -14.96
N LYS A 10 -9.72 10.63 -15.35
CA LYS A 10 -10.12 10.68 -16.76
C LYS A 10 -9.46 11.82 -17.55
N ASP A 11 -9.21 12.95 -16.91
CA ASP A 11 -8.75 14.18 -17.57
C ASP A 11 -7.46 14.74 -16.91
N VAL A 12 -6.64 13.87 -16.32
CA VAL A 12 -5.36 14.26 -15.70
C VAL A 12 -4.17 13.90 -16.58
N ASP A 13 -3.18 14.78 -16.65
CA ASP A 13 -1.93 14.54 -17.39
C ASP A 13 -0.98 13.57 -16.65
N LEU A 14 -1.05 13.57 -15.32
CA LEU A 14 -0.13 12.87 -14.43
C LEU A 14 -0.78 12.59 -13.07
N VAL A 15 -0.56 11.40 -12.53
CA VAL A 15 -0.96 11.03 -11.15
C VAL A 15 0.26 11.01 -10.21
N LEU A 16 0.14 11.60 -9.03
CA LEU A 16 1.16 11.51 -7.97
C LEU A 16 0.62 10.65 -6.83
N ASP A 17 1.42 9.66 -6.43
CA ASP A 17 1.11 8.82 -5.28
C ASP A 17 1.50 9.52 -3.97
N ALA A 18 0.49 9.74 -3.12
CA ALA A 18 0.63 10.23 -1.76
C ALA A 18 -0.21 9.40 -0.78
N VAL A 19 -0.50 8.13 -1.11
CA VAL A 19 -1.31 7.24 -0.26
C VAL A 19 -0.42 6.37 0.62
N ASP A 20 -0.96 5.94 1.75
CA ASP A 20 -0.32 5.06 2.73
C ASP A 20 -0.72 3.57 2.59
N ASN A 21 -1.65 3.27 1.68
CA ASN A 21 -2.25 1.95 1.48
C ASN A 21 -1.68 1.23 0.23
N MET A 22 -1.19 0.00 0.40
CA MET A 22 -0.60 -0.78 -0.68
C MET A 22 -1.63 -1.22 -1.73
N GLU A 23 -2.84 -1.63 -1.33
CA GLU A 23 -3.91 -1.98 -2.28
C GLU A 23 -4.26 -0.79 -3.19
N THR A 24 -4.28 0.42 -2.62
CA THR A 24 -4.58 1.64 -3.39
C THR A 24 -3.49 1.91 -4.42
N ARG A 25 -2.22 1.64 -4.10
CA ARG A 25 -1.11 1.75 -5.06
C ARG A 25 -1.23 0.74 -6.21
N PHE A 26 -1.65 -0.50 -5.93
CA PHE A 26 -1.92 -1.45 -7.01
C PHE A 26 -3.12 -1.04 -7.86
N LEU A 27 -4.16 -0.46 -7.25
CA LEU A 27 -5.30 0.10 -7.98
C LEU A 27 -4.88 1.27 -8.89
N ILE A 28 -4.10 2.22 -8.38
CA ILE A 28 -3.53 3.34 -9.15
C ILE A 28 -2.72 2.79 -10.33
N ASN A 29 -1.85 1.80 -10.07
CA ASN A 29 -1.07 1.15 -11.11
C ASN A 29 -1.96 0.59 -12.21
N ASP A 30 -2.97 -0.20 -11.86
CA ASP A 30 -3.84 -0.86 -12.84
C ASP A 30 -4.64 0.17 -13.66
N ALA A 31 -5.23 1.17 -13.01
CA ALA A 31 -5.98 2.25 -13.66
C ALA A 31 -5.10 3.08 -14.61
N CYS A 32 -3.90 3.48 -14.18
CA CYS A 32 -2.98 4.28 -14.98
C CYS A 32 -2.42 3.48 -16.17
N ILE A 33 -2.08 2.19 -15.98
CA ILE A 33 -1.58 1.34 -17.07
C ILE A 33 -2.67 1.03 -18.11
N LYS A 34 -3.95 0.92 -17.69
CA LYS A 34 -5.10 0.75 -18.58
C LYS A 34 -5.34 1.99 -19.43
N ASN A 35 -5.36 3.16 -18.79
CA ASN A 35 -5.69 4.44 -19.42
C ASN A 35 -4.47 5.15 -20.06
N ASN A 36 -3.29 4.51 -20.02
CA ASN A 36 -2.04 5.04 -20.56
C ASN A 36 -1.64 6.39 -19.93
N ILE A 37 -1.91 6.55 -18.63
CA ILE A 37 -1.60 7.75 -17.83
C ILE A 37 -0.29 7.52 -17.09
N ALA A 38 0.62 8.50 -17.13
CA ALA A 38 1.85 8.45 -16.34
C ALA A 38 1.53 8.64 -14.86
N TRP A 39 2.30 8.01 -13.99
CA TRP A 39 2.22 8.29 -12.56
C TRP A 39 3.56 8.12 -11.84
N ILE A 40 3.67 8.76 -10.69
CA ILE A 40 4.89 8.73 -9.88
C ILE A 40 4.59 8.09 -8.54
N TYR A 41 5.17 6.91 -8.33
CA TYR A 41 5.13 6.23 -7.04
C TYR A 41 5.98 6.96 -6.01
N GLY A 42 5.47 7.04 -4.78
CA GLY A 42 6.15 7.59 -3.62
C GLY A 42 5.71 6.86 -2.36
N ALA A 43 6.67 6.50 -1.52
CA ALA A 43 6.39 5.92 -0.21
C ALA A 43 7.46 6.33 0.79
N VAL A 44 7.05 6.46 2.05
CA VAL A 44 7.94 6.73 3.18
C VAL A 44 7.52 5.88 4.35
N ILE A 45 8.49 5.34 5.08
CA ILE A 45 8.29 4.62 6.32
C ILE A 45 9.52 4.77 7.21
N ALA A 46 9.32 5.04 8.50
CA ALA A 46 10.40 5.39 9.42
C ALA A 46 11.26 6.53 8.85
N THR A 47 12.54 6.27 8.56
CA THR A 47 13.51 7.23 7.99
C THR A 47 13.76 7.01 6.51
N GLU A 48 13.09 6.03 5.91
CA GLU A 48 13.34 5.58 4.56
C GLU A 48 12.22 6.00 3.62
N GLY A 49 12.55 6.18 2.35
CA GLY A 49 11.56 6.46 1.32
C GLY A 49 11.99 5.98 -0.05
N MET A 50 11.02 5.82 -0.95
CA MET A 50 11.26 5.38 -2.31
C MET A 50 10.38 6.13 -3.30
N THR A 51 10.92 6.47 -4.47
CA THR A 51 10.16 7.05 -5.59
C THR A 51 10.54 6.44 -6.93
N MET A 52 9.54 6.24 -7.80
CA MET A 52 9.72 5.64 -9.12
C MET A 52 8.76 6.26 -10.15
N ASN A 53 9.28 6.63 -11.32
CA ASN A 53 8.48 7.12 -12.43
C ASN A 53 7.92 5.96 -13.24
N ILE A 54 6.59 5.92 -13.40
CA ILE A 54 5.89 4.87 -14.12
C ILE A 54 5.20 5.49 -15.33
N LEU A 55 5.84 5.31 -16.49
CA LEU A 55 5.31 5.72 -17.78
C LEU A 55 4.88 4.47 -18.55
N PRO A 56 3.57 4.24 -18.74
CA PRO A 56 3.07 3.09 -19.48
C PRO A 56 3.79 2.92 -20.82
N GLY A 57 4.18 1.68 -21.13
CA GLY A 57 4.93 1.37 -22.34
C GLY A 57 6.43 1.68 -22.28
N LYS A 58 6.85 2.74 -21.58
CA LYS A 58 8.23 3.25 -21.56
C LYS A 58 9.08 2.72 -20.40
N THR A 59 8.55 2.71 -19.18
CA THR A 59 9.27 2.24 -17.98
C THR A 59 8.63 0.97 -17.41
N ALA A 60 9.24 0.40 -16.36
CA ALA A 60 8.64 -0.66 -15.58
C ALA A 60 7.43 -0.12 -14.79
N CYS A 61 6.40 -0.94 -14.58
CA CYS A 61 5.26 -0.57 -13.73
C CYS A 61 5.48 -1.00 -12.27
N PHE A 62 4.57 -0.62 -11.36
CA PHE A 62 4.68 -0.98 -9.95
C PHE A 62 4.68 -2.49 -9.72
N ARG A 63 3.92 -3.26 -10.51
CA ARG A 63 3.95 -4.74 -10.49
C ARG A 63 5.27 -5.35 -10.96
N CYS A 64 6.11 -4.61 -11.69
CA CYS A 64 7.46 -5.07 -12.02
C CYS A 64 8.41 -4.94 -10.82
N LEU A 65 8.18 -3.94 -9.97
CA LEU A 65 8.91 -3.71 -8.72
C LEU A 65 8.40 -4.67 -7.62
N ILE A 66 7.10 -4.63 -7.33
CA ILE A 66 6.44 -5.47 -6.32
C ILE A 66 5.67 -6.60 -7.02
N ARG A 67 6.33 -7.74 -7.18
CA ARG A 67 5.81 -8.88 -7.97
C ARG A 67 4.71 -9.66 -7.26
N LYS A 68 4.84 -9.82 -5.96
CA LYS A 68 3.85 -10.46 -5.08
C LYS A 68 3.53 -9.49 -3.97
N ILE A 69 2.25 -9.43 -3.61
CA ILE A 69 1.82 -8.65 -2.45
C ILE A 69 2.37 -9.36 -1.22
N PRO A 70 3.07 -8.66 -0.33
CA PRO A 70 3.46 -9.21 0.95
C PRO A 70 2.23 -9.75 1.70
N PRO A 71 2.36 -10.83 2.48
CA PRO A 71 1.32 -11.24 3.41
C PRO A 71 0.88 -10.08 4.32
N PRO A 72 -0.40 -10.00 4.74
CA PRO A 72 -0.79 -9.09 5.79
C PRO A 72 0.07 -9.32 7.02
N GLY A 73 0.45 -8.24 7.70
CA GLY A 73 1.31 -8.31 8.89
C GLY A 73 2.80 -8.41 8.60
N ALA A 74 3.22 -8.72 7.37
CA ALA A 74 4.64 -8.95 7.04
C ALA A 74 5.48 -7.68 6.92
N LEU A 75 4.85 -6.53 6.64
CA LEU A 75 5.54 -5.25 6.53
C LEU A 75 5.05 -4.27 7.60
N PRO A 76 5.94 -3.41 8.12
CA PRO A 76 5.52 -2.31 8.94
C PRO A 76 4.64 -1.32 8.16
N THR A 77 3.84 -0.56 8.90
CA THR A 77 2.98 0.52 8.41
C THR A 77 3.48 1.85 8.96
N CYS A 78 3.05 2.96 8.37
CA CYS A 78 3.37 4.30 8.86
C CYS A 78 3.03 4.46 10.37
N ASP A 79 1.91 3.89 10.80
CA ASP A 79 1.47 3.97 12.19
C ASP A 79 2.20 3.01 13.14
N THR A 80 2.77 1.93 12.63
CA THR A 80 3.50 0.96 13.47
C THR A 80 5.00 1.22 13.53
N ALA A 81 5.57 1.85 12.50
CA ALA A 81 6.99 2.21 12.45
C ALA A 81 7.26 3.70 12.70
N GLY A 82 6.23 4.55 12.63
CA GLY A 82 6.38 6.00 12.58
C GLY A 82 6.85 6.48 11.20
N VAL A 83 6.81 7.80 11.01
CA VAL A 83 7.28 8.46 9.78
C VAL A 83 8.04 9.72 10.17
N LEU A 84 9.28 9.84 9.71
CA LEU A 84 10.07 11.04 9.89
C LEU A 84 9.67 12.08 8.83
N ASN A 85 9.13 13.22 9.26
CA ASN A 85 8.63 14.27 8.37
C ASN A 85 9.67 14.77 7.35
N THR A 86 10.96 14.79 7.69
CA THR A 86 12.00 15.20 6.74
C THR A 86 12.21 14.18 5.63
N ALA A 87 11.99 12.88 5.87
CA ALA A 87 11.98 11.86 4.82
C ALA A 87 10.82 12.07 3.83
N VAL A 88 9.64 12.44 4.34
CA VAL A 88 8.48 12.84 3.53
C VAL A 88 8.83 14.02 2.64
N ASN A 89 9.43 15.07 3.19
CA ASN A 89 9.83 16.25 2.41
C ASN A 89 10.81 15.91 1.28
N VAL A 90 11.78 15.03 1.55
CA VAL A 90 12.74 14.59 0.52
C VAL A 90 12.02 13.84 -0.61
N ILE A 91 11.20 12.83 -0.29
CA ILE A 91 10.50 12.06 -1.32
C ILE A 91 9.50 12.91 -2.09
N ALA A 92 8.72 13.76 -1.40
CA ALA A 92 7.77 14.67 -2.05
C ALA A 92 8.48 15.64 -3.01
N SER A 93 9.64 16.17 -2.62
CA SER A 93 10.44 17.05 -3.48
C SER A 93 10.95 16.34 -4.73
N LEU A 94 11.41 15.09 -4.59
CA LEU A 94 11.83 14.26 -5.72
C LEU A 94 10.66 13.92 -6.65
N GLN A 95 9.50 13.58 -6.10
CA GLN A 95 8.28 13.32 -6.88
C GLN A 95 7.82 14.56 -7.64
N ALA A 96 7.76 15.72 -6.97
CA ALA A 96 7.35 16.98 -7.59
C ALA A 96 8.31 17.40 -8.71
N THR A 97 9.63 17.21 -8.51
CA THR A 97 10.63 17.49 -9.53
C THR A 97 10.44 16.62 -10.77
N GLU A 98 10.22 15.31 -10.60
CA GLU A 98 9.96 14.42 -11.73
C GLU A 98 8.60 14.71 -12.40
N ALA A 99 7.60 15.16 -11.65
CA ALA A 99 6.32 15.60 -12.20
C ALA A 99 6.50 16.78 -13.14
N ILE A 100 7.20 17.83 -12.70
CA ILE A 100 7.52 19.00 -13.53
C ILE A 100 8.26 18.55 -14.80
N LYS A 101 9.27 17.67 -14.65
CA LYS A 101 10.04 17.15 -15.80
C LYS A 101 9.15 16.41 -16.80
N ILE A 102 8.24 15.57 -16.34
CA ILE A 102 7.29 14.87 -17.23
C ILE A 102 6.41 15.88 -17.97
N LEU A 103 5.83 16.85 -17.25
CA LEU A 103 4.89 17.83 -17.81
C LEU A 103 5.53 18.77 -18.83
N VAL A 104 6.81 19.13 -18.65
CA VAL A 104 7.56 19.98 -19.61
C VAL A 104 8.30 19.18 -20.69
N GLY A 105 8.15 17.84 -20.72
CA GLY A 105 8.84 16.98 -21.69
C GLY A 105 10.35 16.84 -21.48
N GLY A 106 10.85 17.09 -20.27
CA GLY A 106 12.25 16.93 -19.89
C GLY A 106 12.69 15.47 -19.73
N GLU A 107 14.01 15.27 -19.56
CA GLU A 107 14.58 13.93 -19.38
C GLU A 107 14.26 13.36 -17.99
N ILE A 108 13.46 12.30 -17.93
CA ILE A 108 13.06 11.66 -16.68
C ILE A 108 14.06 10.63 -16.17
N ARG A 109 14.07 10.42 -14.86
CA ARG A 109 14.79 9.30 -14.26
C ARG A 109 14.12 7.96 -14.60
N LYS A 110 14.92 6.92 -14.88
CA LYS A 110 14.44 5.57 -15.22
C LYS A 110 14.49 4.59 -14.04
N GLU A 111 15.37 4.86 -13.08
CA GLU A 111 15.55 4.08 -11.87
C GLU A 111 14.57 4.48 -10.76
N ALA A 112 14.25 3.52 -9.91
CA ALA A 112 13.68 3.83 -8.60
C ALA A 112 14.80 4.35 -7.69
N ILE A 113 14.50 5.37 -6.90
CA ILE A 113 15.44 5.89 -5.90
C ILE A 113 14.92 5.48 -4.54
N HIS A 114 15.76 4.81 -3.75
CA HIS A 114 15.57 4.59 -2.33
C HIS A 114 16.51 5.52 -1.56
N VAL A 115 15.97 6.16 -0.53
CA VAL A 115 16.69 7.11 0.33
C VAL A 115 16.47 6.71 1.77
N ASP A 116 17.54 6.64 2.55
CA ASP A 116 17.47 6.67 4.01
C ASP A 116 18.05 8.01 4.47
N VAL A 117 17.19 8.92 4.93
CA VAL A 117 17.64 10.26 5.31
C VAL A 117 18.43 10.26 6.62
N TRP A 118 18.26 9.24 7.46
CA TRP A 118 18.96 9.14 8.74
C TRP A 118 20.39 8.63 8.55
N LYS A 119 20.57 7.67 7.63
CA LYS A 119 21.90 7.18 7.23
C LYS A 119 22.55 8.02 6.12
N ALA A 120 21.82 8.99 5.57
CA ALA A 120 22.22 9.79 4.42
C ALA A 120 22.62 8.95 3.19
N THR A 121 21.91 7.84 2.94
CA THR A 121 22.20 6.95 1.81
C THR A 121 21.20 7.12 0.69
N TRP A 122 21.70 6.99 -0.54
CA TRP A 122 20.93 7.10 -1.77
C TRP A 122 21.27 5.92 -2.67
N THR A 123 20.25 5.13 -3.00
CA THR A 123 20.41 3.94 -3.83
C THR A 123 19.56 4.06 -5.09
N SER A 124 20.20 3.93 -6.24
CA SER A 124 19.52 3.86 -7.53
C SER A 124 19.29 2.40 -7.93
N ILE A 125 18.02 2.03 -8.06
CA ILE A 125 17.58 0.66 -8.31
C ILE A 125 17.05 0.57 -9.73
N LYS A 126 17.74 -0.21 -10.57
CA LYS A 126 17.29 -0.49 -11.95
C LYS A 126 16.14 -1.49 -11.93
N VAL A 127 14.92 -0.99 -12.11
CA VAL A 127 13.73 -1.84 -12.22
C VAL A 127 13.49 -2.19 -13.69
N GLN A 128 13.63 -3.48 -14.03
CA GLN A 128 13.43 -3.95 -15.39
C GLN A 128 11.96 -4.24 -15.68
N LYS A 129 11.44 -3.67 -16.78
CA LYS A 129 10.11 -3.98 -17.31
C LYS A 129 10.05 -5.46 -17.70
N GLN A 130 9.07 -6.18 -17.15
CA GLN A 130 8.91 -7.61 -17.42
C GLN A 130 7.91 -7.83 -18.57
N LYS A 131 8.29 -8.62 -19.58
CA LYS A 131 7.40 -8.99 -20.70
C LYS A 131 6.12 -9.68 -20.21
N ASN A 132 6.25 -10.54 -19.20
CA ASN A 132 5.14 -11.31 -18.62
C ASN A 132 4.52 -10.66 -17.37
N CYS A 133 4.76 -9.35 -17.14
CA CYS A 133 4.11 -8.65 -16.03
C CYS A 133 2.59 -8.72 -16.17
N ILE A 134 1.88 -9.10 -15.11
CA ILE A 134 0.41 -9.24 -15.14
C ILE A 134 -0.28 -7.93 -15.56
N ALA A 135 0.19 -6.78 -15.06
CA ALA A 135 -0.38 -5.47 -15.39
C ALA A 135 0.15 -4.93 -16.72
N CYS A 136 1.42 -4.52 -16.80
CA CYS A 136 1.91 -3.81 -18.00
C CYS A 136 2.23 -4.70 -19.21
N GLY A 137 2.34 -6.03 -19.02
CA GLY A 137 2.63 -6.98 -20.08
C GLY A 137 1.38 -7.70 -20.58
N ARG A 138 0.66 -8.35 -19.67
CA ARG A 138 -0.56 -9.13 -19.97
C ARG A 138 -1.86 -8.34 -19.90
N LYS A 139 -1.82 -7.10 -19.37
CA LYS A 139 -3.00 -6.23 -19.25
C LYS A 139 -4.15 -6.87 -18.46
N ILE A 140 -3.80 -7.61 -17.41
CA ILE A 140 -4.71 -8.17 -16.41
C ILE A 140 -4.69 -7.22 -15.22
N PHE A 141 -5.81 -6.54 -14.98
CA PHE A 141 -5.91 -5.47 -13.99
C PHE A 141 -6.66 -5.93 -12.75
N GLU A 142 -6.04 -6.84 -12.00
CA GLU A 142 -6.70 -7.53 -10.89
C GLU A 142 -7.32 -6.61 -9.84
N PHE A 143 -6.75 -5.41 -9.61
CA PHE A 143 -7.25 -4.43 -8.65
C PHE A 143 -8.32 -3.51 -9.22
N LEU A 144 -8.28 -3.26 -10.54
CA LEU A 144 -9.26 -2.42 -11.20
C LEU A 144 -10.51 -3.22 -11.58
N ASP A 145 -10.32 -4.42 -12.11
CA ASP A 145 -11.38 -5.39 -12.44
C ASP A 145 -11.91 -6.08 -11.16
N ALA A 146 -11.28 -5.83 -10.02
CA ALA A 146 -11.60 -6.38 -8.73
C ALA A 146 -13.06 -6.12 -8.31
N LYS A 147 -13.86 -7.19 -8.44
CA LYS A 147 -14.70 -7.73 -7.37
C LYS A 147 -13.88 -8.33 -6.19
N LYS A 148 -12.56 -8.07 -6.15
CA LYS A 148 -11.54 -8.52 -5.19
C LYS A 148 -11.07 -7.37 -4.26
N GLN A 149 -11.99 -6.70 -3.58
CA GLN A 149 -11.64 -6.05 -2.30
C GLN A 149 -11.77 -7.07 -1.19
N ALA A 150 -11.00 -6.95 -0.11
CA ALA A 150 -11.19 -7.80 1.06
C ALA A 150 -12.69 -7.87 1.37
N ASP A 151 -13.25 -9.07 1.50
CA ASP A 151 -14.68 -9.23 1.77
C ASP A 151 -14.95 -8.66 3.17
N VAL A 152 -15.68 -7.54 3.19
CA VAL A 152 -16.02 -6.83 4.42
C VAL A 152 -17.45 -7.18 4.80
N THR A 153 -17.60 -7.95 5.87
CA THR A 153 -18.90 -8.33 6.40
C THR A 153 -19.17 -7.57 7.69
N ILE A 154 -20.23 -6.75 7.71
CA ILE A 154 -20.72 -6.13 8.94
C ILE A 154 -21.42 -7.22 9.75
N LEU A 155 -20.95 -7.46 10.98
CA LEU A 155 -21.55 -8.40 11.91
C LEU A 155 -22.69 -7.69 12.65
N CYS A 156 -23.88 -7.68 12.03
CA CYS A 156 -25.08 -7.05 12.55
C CYS A 156 -25.35 -7.48 14.01
N GLY A 157 -25.64 -6.51 14.87
CA GLY A 157 -25.92 -6.73 16.30
C GLY A 157 -24.68 -6.88 17.20
N ARG A 158 -23.46 -6.79 16.65
CA ARG A 158 -22.20 -6.93 17.42
C ARG A 158 -21.28 -5.70 17.36
N ASN A 159 -21.71 -4.63 16.69
CA ASN A 159 -20.90 -3.45 16.37
C ASN A 159 -19.46 -3.84 15.94
N ALA A 160 -19.38 -4.73 14.95
CA ALA A 160 -18.12 -5.29 14.51
C ALA A 160 -18.12 -5.52 13.00
N VAL A 161 -16.94 -5.42 12.40
CA VAL A 161 -16.70 -5.67 10.99
C VAL A 161 -15.66 -6.78 10.86
N GLN A 162 -15.97 -7.79 10.05
CA GLN A 162 -15.01 -8.82 9.66
C GLN A 162 -14.44 -8.48 8.29
N ILE A 163 -13.12 -8.52 8.18
CA ILE A 163 -12.38 -8.34 6.93
C ILE A 163 -11.71 -9.67 6.60
N ASN A 164 -12.09 -10.25 5.46
CA ASN A 164 -11.40 -11.42 4.90
C ASN A 164 -10.47 -10.95 3.78
N PRO A 165 -9.14 -11.00 3.95
CA PRO A 165 -8.23 -10.62 2.89
C PRO A 165 -8.36 -11.57 1.71
N ASN A 166 -8.26 -11.03 0.49
CA ASN A 166 -8.32 -11.85 -0.72
C ASN A 166 -7.08 -12.71 -0.95
N ILE A 167 -5.99 -12.38 -0.27
CA ILE A 167 -4.77 -13.17 -0.27
C ILE A 167 -4.76 -13.97 1.02
N LYS A 168 -5.06 -15.26 0.89
CA LYS A 168 -4.83 -16.22 1.97
C LYS A 168 -3.33 -16.41 2.11
N SER A 169 -2.79 -15.91 3.20
CA SER A 169 -1.38 -16.10 3.55
C SER A 169 -1.26 -16.21 5.06
N LYS A 170 -0.30 -17.02 5.48
CA LYS A 170 -0.03 -17.29 6.88
C LYS A 170 0.59 -16.05 7.53
N ILE A 171 -0.07 -15.48 8.52
CA ILE A 171 0.49 -14.41 9.34
C ILE A 171 1.38 -15.02 10.42
N SER A 172 2.57 -14.48 10.59
CA SER A 172 3.42 -14.75 11.75
C SER A 172 2.94 -13.89 12.92
N PHE A 173 2.34 -14.52 13.94
CA PHE A 173 1.90 -13.80 15.14
C PHE A 173 3.07 -13.23 15.95
N GLU A 174 4.23 -13.87 15.90
CA GLU A 174 5.45 -13.37 16.53
C GLU A 174 5.89 -12.03 15.91
N ASP A 175 6.00 -11.98 14.57
CA ASP A 175 6.37 -10.76 13.86
C ASP A 175 5.33 -9.65 14.06
N LEU A 176 4.04 -10.02 14.03
CA LEU A 176 2.95 -9.09 14.24
C LEU A 176 2.94 -8.55 15.68
N TYR A 177 3.17 -9.40 16.68
CA TYR A 177 3.28 -9.01 18.09
C TYR A 177 4.44 -8.03 18.30
N ASP A 178 5.62 -8.35 17.77
CA ASP A 178 6.82 -7.51 17.91
C ASP A 178 6.65 -6.12 17.30
N ARG A 179 5.84 -6.03 16.25
CA ARG A 179 5.45 -4.76 15.66
C ARG A 179 4.42 -4.02 16.50
N LEU A 180 3.34 -4.68 16.91
CA LEU A 180 2.22 -4.03 17.59
C LEU A 180 2.54 -3.60 19.03
N LYS A 181 3.37 -4.34 19.76
CA LYS A 181 3.75 -4.01 21.16
C LYS A 181 4.45 -2.65 21.30
N LYS A 182 4.91 -2.06 20.19
CA LYS A 182 5.57 -0.75 20.16
C LYS A 182 4.57 0.41 20.12
N VAL A 183 3.34 0.15 19.73
CA VAL A 183 2.31 1.17 19.47
C VAL A 183 0.98 0.90 20.17
N VAL A 184 0.87 -0.24 20.87
CA VAL A 184 -0.32 -0.66 21.59
C VAL A 184 0.07 -1.20 22.97
N ASP A 185 -0.70 -0.85 24.00
CA ASP A 185 -0.40 -1.18 25.40
C ASP A 185 -0.46 -2.70 25.69
N GLU A 186 -1.45 -3.39 25.13
CA GLU A 186 -1.69 -4.82 25.37
C GLU A 186 -1.92 -5.57 24.05
N VAL A 187 -1.05 -6.56 23.80
CA VAL A 187 -1.16 -7.50 22.69
C VAL A 187 -1.07 -8.91 23.26
N LEU A 188 -2.08 -9.74 23.02
CA LEU A 188 -2.14 -11.12 23.48
C LEU A 188 -2.25 -12.02 22.26
N TYR A 189 -1.51 -13.12 22.20
CA TYR A 189 -1.70 -14.11 21.15
C TYR A 189 -1.54 -15.54 21.65
N ASN A 190 -2.14 -16.47 20.92
CA ASN A 190 -1.97 -17.90 21.07
C ASN A 190 -1.79 -18.53 19.68
N GLU A 191 -1.84 -19.85 19.60
CA GLU A 191 -1.62 -20.58 18.35
C GLU A 191 -2.68 -20.32 17.27
N TYR A 192 -3.84 -19.77 17.64
CA TYR A 192 -4.99 -19.57 16.73
C TYR A 192 -5.31 -18.12 16.42
N MET A 193 -5.02 -17.20 17.34
CA MET A 193 -5.38 -15.79 17.19
C MET A 193 -4.43 -14.84 17.93
N LEU A 194 -4.34 -13.62 17.43
CA LEU A 194 -3.74 -12.47 18.09
C LEU A 194 -4.83 -11.42 18.35
N ARG A 195 -4.85 -10.85 19.56
CA ARG A 195 -5.82 -9.83 20.01
C ARG A 195 -5.09 -8.62 20.56
N PHE A 196 -5.61 -7.44 20.24
CA PHE A 196 -5.13 -6.18 20.79
C PHE A 196 -6.25 -5.14 20.78
N LYS A 197 -6.10 -4.06 21.56
CA LYS A 197 -7.05 -2.95 21.61
C LYS A 197 -6.35 -1.65 21.30
N VAL A 198 -6.94 -0.82 20.44
CA VAL A 198 -6.47 0.54 20.17
C VAL A 198 -7.66 1.47 20.20
N GLU A 199 -7.58 2.52 21.01
CA GLU A 199 -8.67 3.47 21.23
C GLU A 199 -9.96 2.69 21.64
N ASP A 200 -11.06 2.91 20.92
CA ASP A 200 -12.34 2.24 21.15
C ASP A 200 -12.50 0.91 20.37
N TYR A 201 -11.44 0.46 19.67
CA TYR A 201 -11.50 -0.70 18.79
C TYR A 201 -10.76 -1.92 19.36
N GLU A 202 -11.38 -3.08 19.22
CA GLU A 202 -10.76 -4.37 19.56
C GLU A 202 -10.53 -5.20 18.30
N PHE A 203 -9.29 -5.63 18.10
CA PHE A 203 -8.90 -6.45 16.96
C PHE A 203 -8.74 -7.90 17.38
N VAL A 204 -9.22 -8.80 16.52
CA VAL A 204 -8.96 -10.24 16.59
C VAL A 204 -8.43 -10.67 15.22
N VAL A 205 -7.16 -11.07 15.17
CA VAL A 205 -6.44 -11.46 13.96
C VAL A 205 -6.27 -12.97 13.95
N PHE A 206 -6.61 -13.60 12.84
CA PHE A 206 -6.44 -15.03 12.61
C PHE A 206 -5.23 -15.33 11.74
N GLU A 207 -4.72 -16.56 11.83
CA GLU A 207 -3.50 -17.01 11.13
C GLU A 207 -3.63 -16.92 9.59
N ASP A 208 -4.84 -17.01 9.05
CA ASP A 208 -5.14 -16.88 7.62
C ASP A 208 -5.33 -15.42 7.14
N GLY A 209 -5.10 -14.46 8.04
CA GLY A 209 -5.18 -13.03 7.79
C GLY A 209 -6.56 -12.40 7.95
N ARG A 210 -7.59 -13.21 8.26
CA ARG A 210 -8.90 -12.68 8.63
C ARG A 210 -8.78 -11.82 9.88
N VAL A 211 -9.53 -10.73 9.92
CA VAL A 211 -9.58 -9.84 11.07
C VAL A 211 -11.01 -9.48 11.42
N ILE A 212 -11.33 -9.52 12.71
CA ILE A 212 -12.55 -8.96 13.25
C ILE A 212 -12.18 -7.71 14.05
N ILE A 213 -12.77 -6.58 13.67
CA ILE A 213 -12.63 -5.31 14.36
C ILE A 213 -13.96 -5.03 15.06
N LYS A 214 -13.98 -5.00 16.39
CA LYS A 214 -15.15 -4.59 17.19
C LYS A 214 -15.06 -3.09 17.49
N GLY A 215 -16.19 -2.47 17.76
CA GLY A 215 -16.32 -1.03 17.97
C GLY A 215 -16.58 -0.23 16.70
N VAL A 216 -16.60 -0.89 15.53
CA VAL A 216 -16.78 -0.24 14.22
C VAL A 216 -18.04 -0.76 13.53
N GLY A 217 -18.90 0.16 13.09
CA GLY A 217 -20.10 -0.12 12.31
C GLY A 217 -19.95 0.17 10.80
N ASP A 218 -18.87 0.85 10.42
CA ASP A 218 -18.62 1.31 9.05
C ASP A 218 -17.49 0.52 8.37
N ALA A 219 -17.76 0.02 7.17
CA ALA A 219 -16.82 -0.80 6.41
C ALA A 219 -15.59 -0.02 5.89
N ALA A 220 -15.71 1.28 5.63
CA ALA A 220 -14.59 2.12 5.19
C ALA A 220 -13.63 2.41 6.36
N ILE A 221 -14.16 2.72 7.54
CA ILE A 221 -13.36 2.89 8.77
C ILE A 221 -12.61 1.58 9.09
N ALA A 222 -13.32 0.44 9.04
CA ALA A 222 -12.71 -0.85 9.30
C ALA A 222 -11.56 -1.17 8.33
N ARG A 223 -11.70 -0.84 7.04
CA ARG A 223 -10.63 -1.01 6.04
C ARG A 223 -9.42 -0.11 6.33
N SER A 224 -9.66 1.14 6.72
CA SER A 224 -8.58 2.06 7.11
C SER A 224 -7.83 1.52 8.34
N LEU A 225 -8.56 1.08 9.37
CA LEU A 225 -7.99 0.46 10.57
C LEU A 225 -7.19 -0.82 10.26
N TYR A 226 -7.68 -1.66 9.35
CA TYR A 226 -6.97 -2.85 8.91
C TYR A 226 -5.67 -2.52 8.18
N ALA A 227 -5.70 -1.60 7.22
CA ALA A 227 -4.50 -1.12 6.52
C ALA A 227 -3.48 -0.53 7.51
N LYS A 228 -3.97 0.23 8.48
CA LYS A 228 -3.19 0.92 9.52
C LYS A 228 -2.41 -0.04 10.42
N TYR A 229 -3.07 -1.04 11.02
CA TYR A 229 -2.45 -1.88 12.04
C TYR A 229 -1.99 -3.25 11.54
N ILE A 230 -2.64 -3.79 10.52
CA ILE A 230 -2.34 -5.12 9.99
C ILE A 230 -1.46 -5.00 8.75
N GLY A 231 -1.68 -4.00 7.90
CA GLY A 231 -0.85 -3.74 6.74
C GLY A 231 -1.25 -4.62 5.56
N ILE A 232 -2.21 -4.10 4.78
CA ILE A 232 -2.57 -4.41 3.40
C ILE A 232 -3.07 -3.11 2.78
#